data_AF-A0A2U1XZ59-F1
#
_entry.id   AF-A0A2U1XZ59-F1
#
_cell.length_a   1.000
_cell.length_b   1.000
_cell.length_c   1.000
_cell.angle_alpha   90.00
_cell.angle_beta   90.00
_cell.angle_gamma   90.00
#
_symmetry.space_group_name_H-M   'P 1'
#
loop_
_entity.id
_entity.type
_entity.pdbx_description
1 polymer ?
#
loop_
_entity_poly.entity_id
_entity_poly.type
_entity_poly.pdbx_seq_one_letter_code
_entity_poly.pdbx_strand_id
1 'polypeptide(L)'
;MDDATHTANLPALSVALQNLPAPVSTAALPTTARHWAALNSPDKVDSYTRLVPAPACERVVAEVEQSLAVVAPERVAVGLVGVLVGSIPARRDAVEPSIYARSLAKIFAKFPPEIGELAVEHLIERLRFQPAPADVAEVLRSLVAKRRLVATRAQQHLAEHARRAEEAEAERSRIRYQDLPPEARARFDETVAMIRRGEEAADPKKRASGHVRSLGAVLAGKYDEEVAA
;
A
#
# COMPACT_ATOMS: atom_id res chain seq x y z
N MET A 1 50.01 57.98 2.90
CA MET A 1 50.15 57.34 4.22
C MET A 1 48.75 57.26 4.80
N ASP A 2 48.16 56.08 4.69
CA ASP A 2 47.52 55.33 5.79
C ASP A 2 46.43 54.44 5.22
N ASP A 3 46.90 53.33 4.69
CA ASP A 3 46.13 52.19 4.22
C ASP A 3 45.98 51.25 5.43
N ALA A 4 44.88 51.43 6.19
CA ALA A 4 44.65 50.73 7.44
C ALA A 4 43.42 49.80 7.36
N THR A 5 43.74 48.52 7.15
CA THR A 5 43.16 47.36 7.86
C THR A 5 41.65 47.14 7.77
N HIS A 6 41.25 46.48 6.69
CA HIS A 6 40.01 45.71 6.63
C HIS A 6 40.30 44.25 7.06
N THR A 7 40.51 44.06 8.37
CA THR A 7 40.71 42.74 8.95
C THR A 7 39.37 42.02 9.03
N ALA A 8 39.09 41.21 8.01
CA ALA A 8 37.88 40.40 7.89
C ALA A 8 37.74 39.46 9.09
N ASN A 9 36.67 39.66 9.86
CA ASN A 9 36.25 38.83 10.98
C ASN A 9 35.68 37.50 10.44
N LEU A 10 36.57 36.59 10.05
CA LEU A 10 36.26 35.26 9.50
C LEU A 10 36.04 34.08 10.50
N PRO A 11 36.15 34.20 11.85
CA PRO A 11 35.99 33.01 12.72
C PRO A 11 34.52 32.60 12.97
N ALA A 12 33.53 33.42 12.64
CA ALA A 12 32.12 33.16 12.98
C ALA A 12 31.43 32.07 12.10
N LEU A 13 31.92 31.83 10.88
CA LEU A 13 31.33 30.82 9.98
C LEU A 13 31.74 29.38 10.33
N SER A 14 32.86 29.19 11.02
CA SER A 14 33.35 27.86 11.42
C SER A 14 32.50 27.24 12.54
N VAL A 15 31.99 28.05 13.47
CA VAL A 15 31.17 27.58 14.59
C VAL A 15 29.76 27.18 14.14
N ALA A 16 29.20 27.86 13.12
CA ALA A 16 27.86 27.56 12.62
C ALA A 16 27.74 26.19 11.95
N LEU A 17 28.82 25.68 11.33
CA LEU A 17 28.85 24.36 10.70
C LEU A 17 28.98 23.21 11.70
N GLN A 18 29.50 23.45 12.90
CA GLN A 18 29.62 22.43 13.95
C GLN A 18 28.29 22.12 14.66
N ASN A 19 27.30 23.01 14.53
CA ASN A 19 25.94 22.83 15.08
C ASN A 19 24.93 22.37 14.03
N LEU A 20 25.38 21.82 12.90
CA LEU A 20 24.46 21.17 11.98
C LEU A 20 23.87 19.94 12.68
N PRO A 21 22.53 19.80 12.73
CA PRO A 21 21.91 18.61 13.28
C PRO A 21 22.45 17.39 12.51
N ALA A 22 22.76 16.32 13.24
CA ALA A 22 23.28 15.09 12.64
C ALA A 22 22.41 14.65 11.46
N PRO A 23 23.00 14.11 10.38
CA PRO A 23 22.24 13.69 9.21
C PRO A 23 21.13 12.74 9.67
N VAL A 24 19.88 13.11 9.35
CA VAL A 24 18.70 12.34 9.75
C VAL A 24 18.86 10.93 9.19
N SER A 25 19.07 9.96 10.07
CA SER A 25 19.25 8.57 9.67
C SER A 25 18.04 8.13 8.86
N THR A 26 18.27 7.60 7.66
CA THR A 26 17.20 7.06 6.81
C THR A 26 16.47 5.89 7.49
N ALA A 27 17.06 5.30 8.53
CA ALA A 27 16.44 4.36 9.44
C ALA A 27 15.22 4.92 10.20
N ALA A 28 15.11 6.26 10.33
CA ALA A 28 14.02 6.94 11.02
C ALA A 28 12.79 7.23 10.14
N LEU A 29 12.86 6.98 8.83
CA LEU A 29 11.71 7.20 7.95
C LEU A 29 10.60 6.15 8.20
N PRO A 30 9.32 6.56 8.18
CA PRO A 30 8.19 5.62 8.24
C PRO A 30 8.29 4.55 7.16
N THR A 31 7.87 3.33 7.48
CA THR A 31 7.89 2.20 6.54
C THR A 31 7.04 2.51 5.31
N THR A 32 5.94 3.23 5.51
CA THR A 32 5.04 3.70 4.45
C THR A 32 5.75 4.58 3.42
N ALA A 33 6.62 5.50 3.87
CA ALA A 33 7.37 6.37 2.96
C ALA A 33 8.38 5.59 2.11
N ARG A 34 9.05 4.58 2.69
CA ARG A 34 10.04 3.76 1.98
C ARG A 34 9.43 2.92 0.85
N HIS A 35 8.19 2.47 1.04
CA HIS A 35 7.51 1.60 0.07
C HIS A 35 6.41 2.33 -0.72
N TRP A 36 6.31 3.66 -0.60
CA TRP A 36 5.26 4.44 -1.22
C TRP A 36 5.15 4.21 -2.74
N ALA A 37 6.28 4.23 -3.46
CA ALA A 37 6.28 4.07 -4.92
C ALA A 37 5.69 2.72 -5.37
N ALA A 38 5.97 1.64 -4.63
CA ALA A 38 5.42 0.32 -4.93
C ALA A 38 3.93 0.23 -4.57
N LEU A 39 3.54 0.78 -3.42
CA LEU A 39 2.18 0.66 -2.89
C LEU A 39 1.19 1.66 -3.50
N ASN A 40 1.66 2.76 -4.07
CA ASN A 40 0.84 3.76 -4.76
C ASN A 40 0.76 3.50 -6.28
N SER A 41 1.21 2.34 -6.76
CA SER A 41 1.04 1.96 -8.15
C SER A 41 -0.45 1.73 -8.48
N PRO A 42 -0.94 2.16 -9.66
CA PRO A 42 -2.28 1.82 -10.12
C PRO A 42 -2.44 0.33 -10.45
N ASP A 43 -1.34 -0.39 -10.67
CA ASP A 43 -1.35 -1.77 -11.14
C ASP A 43 -1.98 -2.74 -10.13
N LYS A 44 -2.55 -3.84 -10.62
CA LYS A 44 -3.07 -4.91 -9.77
C LYS A 44 -1.92 -5.74 -9.21
N VAL A 45 -1.99 -6.13 -7.94
CA VAL A 45 -1.05 -7.09 -7.36
C VAL A 45 -1.40 -8.49 -7.87
N ASP A 46 -0.45 -9.13 -8.53
CA ASP A 46 -0.60 -10.45 -9.16
C ASP A 46 0.65 -11.34 -8.98
N SER A 47 0.67 -12.49 -9.67
CA SER A 47 1.75 -13.47 -9.62
C SER A 47 3.09 -12.98 -10.18
N TYR A 48 3.10 -11.95 -11.04
CA TYR A 48 4.31 -11.38 -11.64
C TYR A 48 4.80 -10.14 -10.89
N THR A 49 3.96 -9.57 -10.04
CA THR A 49 4.27 -8.40 -9.23
C THR A 49 5.43 -8.70 -8.27
N ARG A 50 6.42 -7.81 -8.22
CA ARG A 50 7.46 -7.82 -7.19
C ARG A 50 6.86 -7.39 -5.86
N LEU A 51 6.76 -8.31 -4.91
CA LEU A 51 6.10 -8.06 -3.64
C LEU A 51 6.98 -7.24 -2.69
N VAL A 52 6.35 -6.30 -1.99
CA VAL A 52 6.93 -5.69 -0.77
C VAL A 52 7.03 -6.77 0.31
N PRO A 53 8.11 -6.84 1.11
CA PRO A 53 8.24 -7.87 2.15
C PRO A 53 7.05 -7.88 3.11
N ALA A 54 6.53 -9.07 3.45
CA ALA A 54 5.39 -9.23 4.36
C ALA A 54 5.49 -8.40 5.68
N PRO A 55 6.61 -8.45 6.44
CA PRO A 55 6.73 -7.65 7.67
C PRO A 55 6.80 -6.13 7.42
N ALA A 56 7.11 -5.70 6.19
CA ALA A 56 6.99 -4.29 5.83
C ALA A 56 5.54 -3.92 5.54
N CYS A 57 4.77 -4.77 4.84
CA CYS A 57 3.35 -4.55 4.60
C CYS A 57 2.53 -4.45 5.90
N GLU A 58 2.76 -5.36 6.85
CA GLU A 58 2.09 -5.32 8.17
C GLU A 58 2.34 -3.99 8.89
N ARG A 59 3.59 -3.52 8.91
CA ARG A 59 3.95 -2.22 9.48
C ARG A 59 3.29 -1.07 8.76
N VAL A 60 3.20 -1.09 7.42
CA VAL A 60 2.51 -0.05 6.65
C VAL A 60 1.02 0.00 7.00
N VAL A 61 0.35 -1.15 7.09
CA VAL A 61 -1.07 -1.20 7.48
C VAL A 61 -1.24 -0.57 8.86
N ALA A 62 -0.43 -0.99 9.84
CA ALA A 62 -0.48 -0.45 11.20
C ALA A 62 -0.18 1.06 11.26
N GLU A 63 0.86 1.53 10.58
CA GLU A 63 1.23 2.96 10.51
C GLU A 63 0.08 3.80 9.92
N VAL A 64 -0.52 3.36 8.82
CA VAL A 64 -1.62 4.08 8.16
C VAL A 64 -2.87 4.09 9.03
N GLU A 65 -3.26 2.95 9.60
CA GLU A 65 -4.43 2.87 10.47
C GLU A 65 -4.27 3.73 11.72
N GLN A 66 -3.10 3.69 12.35
CA GLN A 66 -2.79 4.53 13.52
C GLN A 66 -2.84 6.02 13.18
N SER A 67 -2.23 6.42 12.06
CA SER A 67 -2.24 7.83 11.62
C SER A 67 -3.66 8.31 11.29
N LEU A 68 -4.49 7.47 10.67
CA LEU A 68 -5.86 7.83 10.31
C LEU A 68 -6.85 7.85 11.50
N ALA A 69 -6.51 7.19 12.61
CA ALA A 69 -7.34 7.15 13.81
C ALA A 69 -7.26 8.45 14.63
N VAL A 70 -6.14 9.18 14.56
CA VAL A 70 -5.92 10.41 15.32
C VAL A 70 -6.63 11.57 14.64
N VAL A 71 -7.54 12.23 15.35
CA VAL A 71 -8.20 13.45 14.88
C VAL A 71 -7.45 14.66 15.40
N ALA A 72 -7.29 15.70 14.56
CA ALA A 72 -6.60 16.92 14.94
C ALA A 72 -7.29 17.63 16.12
N PRO A 73 -6.56 17.96 17.21
CA PRO A 73 -7.07 18.83 18.25
C PRO A 73 -7.50 20.19 17.67
N GLU A 74 -8.54 20.80 18.23
CA GLU A 74 -9.09 22.07 17.72
C GLU A 74 -8.01 23.15 17.56
N ARG A 75 -7.08 23.26 18.53
CA ARG A 75 -5.95 24.19 18.46
C ARG A 75 -5.08 24.00 17.21
N VAL A 76 -4.82 22.75 16.83
CA VAL A 76 -4.02 22.41 15.64
C VAL A 76 -4.81 22.77 14.39
N ALA A 77 -6.10 22.43 14.34
CA ALA A 77 -6.97 22.77 13.22
C ALA A 77 -7.05 24.29 12.99
N VAL A 78 -7.16 25.10 14.06
CA VAL A 78 -7.12 26.57 13.96
C VAL A 78 -5.77 27.06 13.44
N GLY A 79 -4.66 26.46 13.91
CA GLY A 79 -3.31 26.77 13.40
C GLY A 79 -3.18 26.56 11.89
N LEU A 80 -3.64 25.40 11.40
CA LEU A 80 -3.62 25.06 9.97
C LEU A 80 -4.45 26.05 9.13
N VAL A 81 -5.63 26.45 9.63
CA VAL A 81 -6.43 27.48 8.97
C VAL A 81 -5.71 28.82 8.94
N GLY A 82 -5.02 29.20 10.03
CA GLY A 82 -4.20 30.41 10.07
C GLY A 82 -3.13 30.42 8.99
N VAL A 83 -2.42 29.31 8.80
CA VAL A 83 -1.42 29.16 7.74
C VAL A 83 -2.05 29.29 6.35
N LEU A 84 -3.16 28.59 6.10
CA LEU A 84 -3.85 28.61 4.80
C LEU A 84 -4.38 30.01 4.45
N VAL A 85 -5.04 30.67 5.40
CA VAL A 85 -5.63 32.01 5.20
C VAL A 85 -4.54 33.07 5.06
N GLY A 86 -3.43 32.95 5.81
CA GLY A 86 -2.30 33.87 5.72
C GLY A 86 -1.51 33.74 4.43
N SER A 87 -1.53 32.57 3.80
CA SER A 87 -0.72 32.27 2.60
C SER A 87 -1.45 32.60 1.29
N ILE A 88 -2.79 32.66 1.29
CA ILE A 88 -3.59 32.83 0.07
C ILE A 88 -4.38 34.15 0.15
N PRO A 89 -4.29 35.04 -0.86
CA PRO A 89 -4.95 36.34 -0.82
C PRO A 89 -6.47 36.21 -0.73
N ALA A 90 -7.06 37.07 0.11
CA ALA A 90 -8.51 37.12 0.32
C ALA A 90 -9.26 37.60 -0.93
N ARG A 91 -10.47 37.07 -1.13
CA ARG A 91 -11.40 37.63 -2.12
C ARG A 91 -12.00 38.93 -1.59
N ARG A 92 -12.20 39.91 -2.47
CA ARG A 92 -12.74 41.24 -2.10
C ARG A 92 -14.16 41.16 -1.51
N ASP A 93 -14.94 40.15 -1.91
CA ASP A 93 -16.33 39.95 -1.49
C ASP A 93 -16.48 38.83 -0.45
N ALA A 94 -15.44 38.56 0.33
CA ALA A 94 -15.43 37.44 1.26
C ALA A 94 -16.44 37.63 2.41
N VAL A 95 -17.12 36.52 2.72
CA VAL A 95 -17.83 36.30 3.99
C VAL A 95 -16.94 36.75 5.16
N GLU A 96 -17.55 37.22 6.25
CA GLU A 96 -16.86 37.65 7.45
C GLU A 96 -15.71 36.68 7.81
N PRO A 97 -14.43 37.14 7.87
CA PRO A 97 -13.28 36.26 8.00
C PRO A 97 -13.34 35.33 9.21
N SER A 98 -14.01 35.76 10.29
CA SER A 98 -14.21 35.00 11.52
C SER A 98 -15.09 33.75 11.28
N ILE A 99 -16.18 33.89 10.51
CA ILE A 99 -17.11 32.82 10.16
C ILE A 99 -16.43 31.84 9.23
N TYR A 100 -15.71 32.35 8.22
CA TYR A 100 -14.95 31.53 7.28
C TYR A 100 -13.88 30.69 8.00
N ALA A 101 -13.02 31.31 8.82
CA ALA A 101 -11.98 30.60 9.55
C ALA A 101 -12.57 29.54 10.50
N ARG A 102 -13.66 29.86 11.22
CA ARG A 102 -14.35 28.91 12.10
C ARG A 102 -14.93 27.73 11.31
N SER A 103 -15.47 27.98 10.12
CA SER A 103 -16.00 26.91 9.26
C SER A 103 -14.91 25.94 8.80
N LEU A 104 -13.74 26.46 8.41
CA LEU A 104 -12.60 25.64 8.03
C LEU A 104 -12.01 24.88 9.20
N ALA A 105 -11.91 25.50 10.39
CA ALA A 105 -11.37 24.84 11.57
C ALA A 105 -12.21 23.61 11.94
N LYS A 106 -13.54 23.71 11.85
CA LYS A 106 -14.46 22.57 12.02
C LYS A 106 -14.29 21.47 10.97
N ILE A 107 -13.79 21.80 9.78
CA ILE A 107 -13.48 20.81 8.74
C ILE A 107 -12.17 20.12 9.07
N PHE A 108 -11.08 20.87 9.30
CA PHE A 108 -9.77 20.30 9.65
C PHE A 108 -9.81 19.45 10.92
N ALA A 109 -10.61 19.84 11.92
CA ALA A 109 -10.81 19.08 13.16
C ALA A 109 -11.51 17.72 12.98
N LYS A 110 -11.89 17.33 11.76
CA LYS A 110 -12.42 15.98 11.45
C LYS A 110 -11.38 15.03 10.87
N PHE A 111 -10.18 15.52 10.59
CA PHE A 111 -9.14 14.78 9.89
C PHE A 111 -7.86 14.74 10.74
N PRO A 112 -6.95 13.79 10.45
CA PRO A 112 -5.64 13.77 11.10
C PRO A 112 -4.82 15.03 10.80
N PRO A 113 -4.00 15.51 11.75
CA PRO A 113 -3.22 16.73 11.60
C PRO A 113 -2.27 16.67 10.40
N GLU A 114 -1.60 15.53 10.19
CA GLU A 114 -0.70 15.30 9.05
C GLU A 114 -1.42 15.46 7.69
N ILE A 115 -2.68 15.02 7.61
CA ILE A 115 -3.50 15.19 6.40
C ILE A 115 -3.87 16.67 6.21
N GLY A 116 -4.10 17.37 7.32
CA GLY A 116 -4.33 18.80 7.33
C GLY A 116 -3.13 19.59 6.79
N GLU A 117 -1.91 19.27 7.26
CA GLU A 117 -0.66 19.89 6.78
C GLU A 117 -0.49 19.69 5.27
N LEU A 118 -0.59 18.45 4.78
CA LEU A 118 -0.49 18.13 3.35
C LEU A 118 -1.58 18.82 2.53
N ALA A 119 -2.79 18.97 3.06
CA ALA A 119 -3.87 19.68 2.37
C ALA A 119 -3.58 21.17 2.27
N VAL A 120 -3.03 21.80 3.31
CA VAL A 120 -2.66 23.21 3.30
C VAL A 120 -1.59 23.47 2.24
N GLU A 121 -0.52 22.66 2.22
CA GLU A 121 0.52 22.73 1.18
C GLU A 121 -0.09 22.60 -0.22
N HIS A 122 -0.90 21.57 -0.44
CA HIS A 122 -1.55 21.32 -1.73
C HIS A 122 -2.43 22.47 -2.21
N LEU A 123 -3.17 23.11 -1.31
CA LEU A 123 -4.07 24.22 -1.63
C LEU A 123 -3.28 25.49 -1.93
N ILE A 124 -2.23 25.79 -1.17
CA ILE A 124 -1.35 26.96 -1.37
C ILE A 124 -0.66 26.88 -2.72
N GLU A 125 -0.15 25.71 -3.09
CA GLU A 125 0.56 25.52 -4.37
C GLU A 125 -0.35 25.70 -5.59
N ARG A 126 -1.65 25.39 -5.47
CA ARG A 126 -2.55 25.28 -6.63
C ARG A 126 -3.54 26.43 -6.77
N LEU A 127 -3.91 27.07 -5.68
CA LEU A 127 -5.01 28.04 -5.70
C LEU A 127 -4.50 29.47 -5.64
N ARG A 128 -4.98 30.28 -6.59
CA ARG A 128 -4.71 31.72 -6.63
C ARG A 128 -5.52 32.51 -5.61
N PHE A 129 -6.67 31.97 -5.18
CA PHE A 129 -7.63 32.63 -4.29
C PHE A 129 -8.06 31.67 -3.21
N GLN A 130 -8.59 32.21 -2.10
CA GLN A 130 -9.07 31.40 -0.99
C GLN A 130 -10.05 30.31 -1.46
N PRO A 131 -9.85 29.05 -1.03
CA PRO A 131 -10.72 27.92 -1.37
C PRO A 131 -12.10 28.08 -0.75
N ALA A 132 -13.12 27.49 -1.37
CA ALA A 132 -14.38 27.28 -0.66
C ALA A 132 -14.19 26.18 0.41
N PRO A 133 -14.97 26.18 1.51
CA PRO A 133 -14.93 25.10 2.49
C PRO A 133 -15.15 23.70 1.89
N ALA A 134 -15.94 23.62 0.81
CA ALA A 134 -16.16 22.38 0.06
C ALA A 134 -14.87 21.84 -0.59
N ASP A 135 -14.07 22.73 -1.20
CA ASP A 135 -12.81 22.39 -1.85
C ASP A 135 -11.80 21.84 -0.84
N VAL A 136 -11.71 22.48 0.34
CA VAL A 136 -10.85 22.03 1.44
C VAL A 136 -11.27 20.63 1.90
N ALA A 137 -12.57 20.39 2.09
CA ALA A 137 -13.07 19.09 2.49
C ALA A 137 -12.85 18.01 1.42
N GLU A 138 -12.91 18.36 0.14
CA GLU A 138 -12.62 17.45 -0.97
C GLU A 138 -11.15 17.03 -0.99
N VAL A 139 -10.22 17.98 -0.88
CA VAL A 139 -8.78 17.70 -0.83
C VAL A 139 -8.45 16.80 0.37
N LEU A 140 -8.97 17.11 1.55
CA LEU A 140 -8.77 16.29 2.75
C LEU A 140 -9.28 14.85 2.56
N ARG A 141 -10.49 14.67 2.02
CA ARG A 141 -11.03 13.33 1.72
C ARG A 141 -10.20 12.59 0.68
N SER A 142 -9.72 13.27 -0.35
CA SER A 142 -8.86 12.68 -1.38
C SER A 142 -7.54 12.18 -0.80
N LEU A 143 -6.91 12.96 0.09
CA LEU A 143 -5.68 12.56 0.78
C LEU A 143 -5.89 11.36 1.71
N VAL A 144 -6.99 11.34 2.47
CA VAL A 144 -7.37 10.15 3.27
C VAL A 144 -7.58 8.94 2.37
N ALA A 145 -8.29 9.09 1.25
CA ALA A 145 -8.54 8.01 0.30
C ALA A 145 -7.23 7.44 -0.27
N LYS A 146 -6.26 8.30 -0.60
CA LYS A 146 -4.92 7.87 -1.04
C LYS A 146 -4.19 7.05 0.03
N ARG A 147 -4.20 7.49 1.29
CA ARG A 147 -3.58 6.72 2.39
C ARG A 147 -4.29 5.38 2.59
N ARG A 148 -5.62 5.35 2.57
CA ARG A 148 -6.39 4.09 2.67
C ARG A 148 -6.08 3.13 1.52
N LEU A 149 -5.96 3.65 0.30
CA LEU A 149 -5.57 2.84 -0.86
C LEU A 149 -4.22 2.15 -0.63
N VAL A 150 -3.23 2.86 -0.08
CA VAL A 150 -1.91 2.28 0.25
C VAL A 150 -2.03 1.14 1.26
N ALA A 151 -2.84 1.29 2.31
CA ALA A 151 -3.09 0.20 3.25
C ALA A 151 -3.79 -1.00 2.58
N THR A 152 -4.80 -0.75 1.75
CA THR A 152 -5.47 -1.82 0.97
C THR A 152 -4.48 -2.53 0.03
N ARG A 153 -3.56 -1.81 -0.62
CA ARG A 153 -2.52 -2.43 -1.45
C ARG A 153 -1.56 -3.27 -0.62
N ALA A 154 -1.11 -2.78 0.54
CA ALA A 154 -0.28 -3.56 1.45
C ALA A 154 -0.98 -4.87 1.88
N GLN A 155 -2.29 -4.84 2.14
CA GLN A 155 -3.09 -6.04 2.41
C GLN A 155 -3.16 -6.99 1.21
N GLN A 156 -3.29 -6.47 -0.02
CA GLN A 156 -3.24 -7.30 -1.24
C GLN A 156 -1.87 -7.99 -1.40
N HIS A 157 -0.77 -7.29 -1.09
CA HIS A 157 0.56 -7.91 -1.07
C HIS A 157 0.65 -9.04 -0.03
N LEU A 158 0.06 -8.88 1.16
CA LEU A 158 0.03 -9.93 2.17
C LEU A 158 -0.77 -11.15 1.73
N ALA A 159 -1.94 -10.94 1.12
CA ALA A 159 -2.75 -12.02 0.57
C ALA A 159 -2.00 -12.80 -0.52
N GLU A 160 -1.27 -12.09 -1.39
CA GLU A 160 -0.46 -12.71 -2.44
C GLU A 160 0.76 -13.47 -1.88
N HIS A 161 1.39 -12.97 -0.80
CA HIS A 161 2.42 -13.74 -0.08
C HIS A 161 1.86 -15.05 0.47
N ALA A 162 0.68 -15.01 1.11
CA ALA A 162 0.03 -16.20 1.64
C ALA A 162 -0.29 -17.21 0.53
N ARG A 163 -0.86 -16.74 -0.59
CA ARG A 163 -1.12 -17.58 -1.77
C ARG A 163 0.15 -18.26 -2.29
N ARG A 164 1.25 -17.51 -2.47
CA ARG A 164 2.52 -18.08 -2.96
C ARG A 164 3.14 -19.06 -1.97
N ALA A 165 2.97 -18.84 -0.67
CA ALA A 165 3.44 -19.75 0.37
C ALA A 165 2.64 -21.06 0.35
N GLU A 166 1.32 -21.00 0.21
CA GLU A 166 0.45 -22.17 0.08
C GLU A 166 0.78 -22.99 -1.19
N GLU A 167 0.97 -22.32 -2.33
CA GLU A 167 1.38 -23.00 -3.57
C GLU A 167 2.75 -23.67 -3.45
N ALA A 168 3.71 -23.02 -2.79
CA ALA A 168 5.03 -23.60 -2.55
C ALA A 168 4.96 -24.81 -1.62
N GLU A 169 4.10 -24.77 -0.60
CA GLU A 169 3.91 -25.89 0.32
C GLU A 169 3.15 -27.06 -0.34
N ALA A 170 2.13 -26.76 -1.15
CA ALA A 170 1.42 -27.74 -1.97
C ALA A 170 2.37 -28.43 -2.95
N GLU A 171 3.30 -27.69 -3.56
CA GLU A 171 4.29 -28.26 -4.48
C GLU A 171 5.36 -29.08 -3.76
N ARG A 172 5.72 -28.72 -2.52
CA ARG A 172 6.64 -29.52 -1.68
C ARG A 172 6.01 -30.81 -1.18
N SER A 173 4.72 -30.76 -0.83
CA SER A 173 3.97 -31.91 -0.34
C SER A 173 3.50 -32.84 -1.47
N ARG A 174 3.55 -32.40 -2.72
CA ARG A 174 3.40 -33.27 -3.88
C ARG A 174 4.51 -34.31 -3.93
N ILE A 175 4.17 -35.53 -3.54
CA ILE A 175 5.02 -36.70 -3.76
C ILE A 175 5.20 -36.84 -5.27
N ARG A 176 6.44 -36.66 -5.74
CA ARG A 176 6.76 -36.87 -7.15
C ARG A 176 6.54 -38.34 -7.46
N TYR A 177 6.07 -38.63 -8.67
CA TYR A 177 5.88 -40.02 -9.10
C TYR A 177 7.15 -40.88 -8.92
N GLN A 178 8.33 -40.27 -9.12
CA GLN A 178 9.64 -40.89 -8.96
C GLN A 178 10.03 -41.18 -7.51
N ASP A 179 9.27 -40.68 -6.54
CA ASP A 179 9.49 -40.85 -5.10
C ASP A 179 8.39 -41.73 -4.46
N LEU A 180 7.38 -42.14 -5.23
CA LEU A 180 6.36 -43.09 -4.77
C LEU A 180 6.98 -44.47 -4.45
N PRO A 181 6.47 -45.22 -3.45
CA PRO A 181 6.84 -46.61 -3.25
C PRO A 181 6.59 -47.46 -4.51
N PRO A 182 7.36 -48.54 -4.75
CA PRO A 182 7.23 -49.36 -5.96
C PRO A 182 5.80 -49.88 -6.18
N GLU A 183 5.13 -50.31 -5.10
CA GLU A 183 3.74 -50.77 -5.15
C GLU A 183 2.75 -49.65 -5.54
N ALA A 184 2.98 -48.43 -5.04
CA ALA A 184 2.16 -47.29 -5.37
C ALA A 184 2.35 -46.83 -6.82
N ARG A 185 3.57 -46.94 -7.37
CA ARG A 185 3.83 -46.70 -8.80
C ARG A 185 3.13 -47.71 -9.68
N ALA A 186 3.21 -49.00 -9.35
CA ALA A 186 2.54 -50.05 -10.11
C ALA A 186 1.01 -49.84 -10.15
N ARG A 187 0.39 -49.47 -9.03
CA ARG A 187 -1.03 -49.12 -8.97
C ARG A 187 -1.36 -47.88 -9.82
N PHE A 188 -0.51 -46.85 -9.78
CA PHE A 188 -0.68 -45.67 -10.61
C PHE A 188 -0.60 -46.02 -12.11
N ASP A 189 0.40 -46.80 -12.52
CA ASP A 189 0.61 -47.22 -13.92
C ASP A 189 -0.54 -48.09 -14.43
N GLU A 190 -1.05 -48.99 -13.59
CA GLU A 190 -2.22 -49.82 -13.90
C GLU A 190 -3.47 -48.96 -14.11
N THR A 191 -3.66 -47.95 -13.27
CA THR A 191 -4.78 -46.99 -13.38
C THR A 191 -4.69 -46.19 -14.68
N VAL A 192 -3.50 -45.68 -15.03
CA VAL A 192 -3.25 -44.97 -16.29
C VAL A 192 -3.48 -45.89 -17.51
N ALA A 193 -3.02 -47.14 -17.45
CA ALA A 193 -3.23 -48.11 -18.52
C ALA A 193 -4.72 -48.49 -18.69
N MET A 194 -5.50 -48.54 -17.60
CA MET A 194 -6.94 -48.76 -17.66
C MET A 194 -7.66 -47.59 -18.31
N ILE A 195 -7.33 -46.34 -17.95
CA ILE A 195 -7.91 -45.13 -18.56
C ILE A 195 -7.61 -45.10 -20.06
N ARG A 196 -6.36 -45.33 -20.45
CA ARG A 196 -5.96 -45.33 -21.87
C ARG A 196 -6.71 -46.39 -22.69
N ARG A 197 -6.87 -47.60 -22.16
CA ARG A 197 -7.67 -48.66 -22.80
C ARG A 197 -9.16 -48.30 -22.88
N GLY A 198 -9.71 -47.67 -21.85
CA GLY A 198 -11.09 -47.18 -21.83
C GLY A 198 -11.35 -46.06 -22.84
N GLU A 199 -10.38 -45.15 -23.02
CA GLU A 199 -10.44 -44.14 -24.07
C GLU A 199 -10.38 -44.80 -25.46
N GLU A 200 -9.42 -45.69 -25.71
CA GLU A 200 -9.27 -46.38 -27.00
C GLU A 200 -10.51 -47.24 -27.38
N ALA A 201 -11.23 -47.79 -26.40
CA ALA A 201 -12.49 -48.52 -26.62
C ALA A 201 -13.72 -47.62 -26.81
N ALA A 202 -13.64 -46.31 -26.51
CA ALA A 202 -14.75 -45.38 -26.66
C ALA A 202 -14.90 -44.93 -28.13
N ASP A 203 -16.02 -45.32 -28.74
CA ASP A 203 -16.42 -45.02 -30.12
C ASP A 203 -16.17 -43.53 -30.50
N PRO A 204 -15.36 -43.24 -31.54
CA PRO A 204 -14.99 -41.87 -31.92
C PRO A 204 -16.19 -40.97 -32.22
N LYS A 205 -17.36 -41.52 -32.59
CA LYS A 205 -18.57 -40.74 -32.84
C LYS A 205 -19.21 -40.15 -31.57
N LYS A 206 -18.96 -40.71 -30.38
CA LYS A 206 -19.46 -40.16 -29.10
C LYS A 206 -18.54 -39.08 -28.50
N ARG A 207 -17.27 -39.02 -28.94
CA ARG A 207 -16.29 -38.02 -28.47
C ARG A 207 -16.61 -36.58 -28.91
N ALA A 208 -17.41 -36.40 -29.97
CA ALA A 208 -17.76 -35.08 -30.50
C ALA A 208 -18.90 -34.36 -29.74
N SER A 209 -19.62 -35.02 -28.83
CA SER A 209 -20.80 -34.43 -28.15
C SER A 209 -20.79 -34.47 -26.61
N GLY A 210 -19.84 -35.18 -26.00
CA GLY A 210 -19.82 -35.39 -24.54
C GLY A 210 -18.74 -34.57 -23.85
N HIS A 211 -19.17 -33.49 -23.19
CA HIS A 211 -18.53 -32.79 -22.07
C HIS A 211 -17.14 -33.30 -21.65
N VAL A 212 -16.11 -32.50 -21.93
CA VAL A 212 -14.79 -32.59 -21.30
C VAL A 212 -14.94 -32.18 -19.83
N ARG A 213 -15.37 -33.11 -18.97
CA ARG A 213 -15.04 -33.03 -17.54
C ARG A 213 -13.57 -33.39 -17.44
N SER A 214 -12.74 -32.36 -17.30
CA SER A 214 -11.28 -32.47 -17.23
C SER A 214 -10.85 -33.44 -16.13
N LEU A 215 -9.77 -34.20 -16.41
CA LEU A 215 -9.10 -35.13 -15.49
C LEU A 215 -8.80 -34.55 -14.08
N GLY A 216 -8.79 -33.21 -13.94
CA GLY A 216 -8.57 -32.54 -12.66
C GLY A 216 -9.61 -32.87 -11.58
N ALA A 217 -10.86 -33.19 -11.94
CA ALA A 217 -11.92 -33.46 -10.98
C ALA A 217 -11.84 -34.86 -10.32
N VAL A 218 -11.16 -35.83 -10.94
CA VAL A 218 -11.08 -37.20 -10.42
C VAL A 218 -9.92 -37.36 -9.43
N LEU A 219 -8.85 -36.57 -9.57
CA LEU A 219 -7.69 -36.63 -8.69
C LEU A 219 -7.84 -35.83 -7.39
N ALA A 220 -8.69 -34.80 -7.36
CA ALA A 220 -8.86 -33.95 -6.18
C ALA A 220 -9.84 -34.51 -5.13
N GLY A 221 -10.65 -35.53 -5.45
CA GLY A 221 -11.76 -35.96 -4.59
C GLY A 221 -11.55 -37.24 -3.78
N LYS A 222 -10.39 -37.91 -3.86
CA LYS A 222 -10.19 -39.24 -3.24
C LYS A 222 -8.94 -39.42 -2.38
N TYR A 223 -8.04 -38.45 -2.34
CA TYR A 223 -6.84 -38.57 -1.50
C TYR A 223 -7.01 -38.02 -0.08
N ASP A 224 -8.07 -37.24 0.20
CA ASP A 224 -8.28 -36.65 1.53
C ASP A 224 -8.95 -37.60 2.54
N GLU A 225 -9.61 -38.69 2.11
CA GLU A 225 -10.29 -39.63 3.04
C GLU A 225 -9.41 -40.78 3.54
N GLU A 226 -8.34 -41.17 2.83
CA GLU A 226 -7.55 -42.35 3.20
C GLU A 226 -6.29 -42.05 4.05
N VAL A 227 -5.93 -40.78 4.25
CA VAL A 227 -4.76 -40.39 5.06
C VAL A 227 -5.15 -39.96 6.50
N ALA A 228 -6.44 -39.90 6.81
CA ALA A 228 -6.96 -39.50 8.12
C ALA A 228 -7.49 -40.67 9.01
N ALA A 229 -7.23 -41.93 8.62
CA ALA A 229 -7.58 -43.13 9.38
C ALA A 229 -6.34 -43.97 9.70
#